data_AF-A0AAV3SBK6-F1
#
_entry.id   AF-A0AAV3SBK6-F1
#
_cell.length_a   1.000
_cell.length_b   1.000
_cell.length_c   1.000
_cell.angle_alpha   90.00
_cell.angle_beta   90.00
_cell.angle_gamma   90.00
#
_symmetry.space_group_name_H-M   'P 1'
#
loop_
_entity.id
_entity.type
_entity.pdbx_description
1 polymer ?
#
loop_
_entity_poly.entity_id
_entity_poly.type
_entity_poly.pdbx_seq_one_letter_code
_entity_poly.pdbx_strand_id
1 'polypeptide(L)'
;MVTNSSADGDGARSQTTHAPDGLSVIVAGSRSILDCLSPDGQRRIVAEAIDESGFPVAEVVSGTARGVDQLGEDWADEHGIPVERFPADWDTHGRSAGPIRNEEMAEYADALVAIHVNDSRGTADMIDTGRELLGRDRVHRVPVTASE
;
A
#
# COMPACT_ATOMS: atom_id res chain seq x y z
N MET A 1 -13.43 -37.22 36.29
CA MET A 1 -12.13 -36.83 35.70
C MET A 1 -12.42 -35.60 34.86
N VAL A 2 -11.75 -34.50 35.18
CA VAL A 2 -11.99 -33.13 34.69
C VAL A 2 -11.68 -32.98 33.19
N THR A 3 -12.33 -31.98 32.60
CA THR A 3 -12.47 -31.66 31.18
C THR A 3 -11.31 -30.83 30.58
N ASN A 4 -11.21 -30.94 29.25
CA ASN A 4 -10.92 -29.91 28.24
C ASN A 4 -9.48 -29.50 27.87
N SER A 5 -9.38 -29.19 26.57
CA SER A 5 -8.59 -28.14 25.91
C SER A 5 -7.38 -28.60 25.09
N SER A 6 -7.60 -28.72 23.78
CA SER A 6 -6.53 -28.78 22.77
C SER A 6 -6.44 -27.42 22.06
N ALA A 7 -5.43 -26.66 22.49
CA ALA A 7 -4.60 -25.70 21.77
C ALA A 7 -5.25 -24.81 20.68
N ASP A 8 -5.55 -23.59 21.11
CA ASP A 8 -5.39 -22.37 20.32
C ASP A 8 -3.96 -22.28 19.75
N GLY A 9 -3.87 -22.15 18.43
CA GLY A 9 -2.64 -21.80 17.72
C GLY A 9 -2.74 -20.35 17.25
N ASP A 10 -2.59 -19.40 18.17
CA ASP A 10 -2.46 -17.98 17.86
C ASP A 10 -1.04 -17.74 17.35
N GLY A 11 -0.90 -17.63 16.02
CA GLY A 11 0.35 -17.28 15.36
C GLY A 11 0.79 -15.89 15.83
N ALA A 12 2.00 -15.83 16.38
CA ALA A 12 2.60 -14.64 16.96
C ALA A 12 2.53 -13.44 16.00
N ARG A 13 1.61 -12.52 16.26
CA ARG A 13 1.68 -11.16 15.71
C ARG A 13 2.84 -10.45 16.39
N SER A 14 3.95 -10.33 15.67
CA SER A 14 5.05 -9.44 16.05
C SER A 14 4.50 -8.03 16.13
N GLN A 15 4.39 -7.52 17.36
CA GLN A 15 3.90 -6.17 17.63
C GLN A 15 4.97 -5.16 17.21
N THR A 16 4.82 -4.57 16.02
CA THR A 16 5.61 -3.40 15.61
C THR A 16 5.05 -2.18 16.34
N THR A 17 5.84 -1.61 17.24
CA THR A 17 5.47 -0.46 18.06
C THR A 17 5.51 0.82 17.22
N HIS A 18 4.36 1.30 16.74
CA HIS A 18 4.24 2.64 16.14
C HIS A 18 4.08 3.73 17.22
N ALA A 19 4.74 4.87 17.01
CA ALA A 19 4.68 6.07 17.84
C ALA A 19 3.26 6.73 17.78
N PRO A 20 2.89 7.62 18.72
CA PRO A 20 1.48 7.94 18.97
C PRO A 20 0.82 8.77 17.86
N ASP A 21 -0.40 8.39 17.51
CA ASP A 21 -1.46 9.11 16.76
C ASP A 21 -1.43 9.14 15.21
N GLY A 22 -0.61 8.35 14.52
CA GLY A 22 -0.69 8.24 13.04
C GLY A 22 -0.46 6.83 12.50
N LEU A 23 -0.83 6.63 11.24
CA LEU A 23 -0.81 5.34 10.53
C LEU A 23 0.39 5.26 9.58
N SER A 24 0.96 4.07 9.46
CA SER A 24 1.81 3.71 8.32
C SER A 24 0.93 3.31 7.16
N VAL A 25 0.96 4.11 6.09
CA VAL A 25 0.03 3.98 4.96
C VAL A 25 0.77 3.61 3.69
N ILE A 26 0.36 2.51 3.08
CA ILE A 26 0.84 2.12 1.76
C ILE A 26 0.26 3.08 0.72
N VAL A 27 1.13 3.71 -0.06
CA VAL A 27 0.73 4.50 -1.24
C VAL A 27 1.25 3.77 -2.47
N ALA A 28 0.35 3.04 -3.13
CA ALA A 28 0.70 2.16 -4.24
C ALA A 28 -0.30 2.29 -5.39
N GLY A 29 0.12 1.91 -6.59
CA GLY A 29 -0.79 1.98 -7.73
C GLY A 29 -0.18 1.76 -9.09
N SER A 30 -1.00 2.03 -10.11
CA SER A 30 -0.68 1.66 -11.48
C SER A 30 0.47 2.49 -12.06
N ARG A 31 1.51 1.82 -12.57
CA ARG A 31 2.59 2.44 -13.36
C ARG A 31 2.08 3.27 -14.54
N SER A 32 0.99 2.83 -15.16
CA SER A 32 0.34 3.47 -16.31
C SER A 32 -0.29 4.82 -15.99
N ILE A 33 -0.36 5.23 -14.71
CA ILE A 33 -0.78 6.60 -14.35
C ILE A 33 0.07 7.66 -15.05
N LEU A 34 1.34 7.32 -15.34
CA LEU A 34 2.30 8.18 -16.01
C LEU A 34 1.90 8.51 -17.46
N ASP A 35 1.14 7.62 -18.10
CA ASP A 35 0.64 7.80 -19.46
C ASP A 35 -0.79 8.38 -19.48
N CYS A 36 -1.50 8.30 -18.35
CA CYS A 36 -2.90 8.72 -18.25
C CYS A 36 -3.06 10.20 -17.89
N LEU A 37 -2.11 10.77 -17.15
CA LEU A 37 -2.21 12.11 -16.58
C LEU A 37 -0.94 12.92 -16.85
N SER A 38 -1.08 14.25 -16.94
CA SER A 38 0.09 15.14 -16.92
C SER A 38 0.85 15.03 -15.59
N PRO A 39 2.13 15.43 -15.50
CA PRO A 39 2.88 15.41 -14.24
C PRO A 39 2.15 16.09 -13.07
N ASP A 40 1.51 17.23 -13.32
CA ASP A 40 0.71 17.92 -12.30
C ASP A 40 -0.54 17.12 -11.91
N GLY A 41 -1.20 16.48 -12.89
CA GLY A 41 -2.35 15.61 -12.64
C GLY A 41 -1.97 14.36 -11.82
N GLN A 42 -0.78 13.81 -12.05
CA GLN A 42 -0.23 12.67 -11.31
C GLN A 42 0.01 13.01 -9.83
N ARG A 43 0.66 14.15 -9.55
CA ARG A 43 0.87 14.61 -8.17
C ARG A 43 -0.46 14.92 -7.48
N ARG A 44 -1.35 15.61 -8.18
CA ARG A 44 -2.66 16.00 -7.67
C ARG A 44 -3.50 14.80 -7.25
N ILE A 45 -3.61 13.76 -8.09
CA ILE A 45 -4.46 12.61 -7.75
C ILE A 45 -3.92 11.82 -6.55
N VAL A 46 -2.60 11.79 -6.35
CA VAL A 46 -2.00 11.16 -5.16
C VAL A 46 -2.34 11.96 -3.90
N ALA A 47 -2.15 13.28 -3.94
CA ALA A 47 -2.48 14.14 -2.81
C ALA A 47 -3.99 14.08 -2.47
N GLU A 48 -4.87 14.14 -3.48
CA GLU A 48 -6.32 14.01 -3.32
C GLU A 48 -6.70 12.64 -2.75
N ALA A 49 -6.11 11.54 -3.25
CA ALA A 49 -6.39 10.20 -2.75
C ALA A 49 -5.98 10.01 -1.28
N ILE A 50 -4.87 10.62 -0.86
CA ILE A 50 -4.42 10.58 0.53
C ILE A 50 -5.36 11.40 1.42
N ASP A 51 -5.74 12.62 1.00
CA ASP A 51 -6.66 13.47 1.75
C ASP A 51 -8.06 12.83 1.88
N GLU A 52 -8.62 12.33 0.78
CA GLU A 52 -9.93 11.66 0.72
C GLU A 52 -9.99 10.35 1.52
N SER A 53 -8.84 9.71 1.74
CA SER A 53 -8.77 8.52 2.61
C SER A 53 -9.11 8.83 4.07
N GLY A 54 -8.88 10.07 4.51
CA GLY A 54 -9.03 10.47 5.90
C GLY A 54 -8.05 9.81 6.86
N PHE A 55 -7.01 9.13 6.36
CA PHE A 55 -6.00 8.48 7.19
C PHE A 55 -5.00 9.51 7.73
N PRO A 56 -4.70 9.51 9.05
CA PRO A 56 -3.65 10.35 9.61
C PRO A 56 -2.28 9.75 9.27
N VAL A 57 -1.75 10.03 8.08
CA VAL A 57 -0.49 9.45 7.60
C VAL A 57 0.69 9.96 8.44
N ALA A 58 1.37 9.05 9.16
CA ALA A 58 2.62 9.32 9.88
C ALA A 58 3.85 8.73 9.19
N GLU A 59 3.65 7.78 8.28
CA GLU A 59 4.69 7.15 7.48
C GLU A 59 4.08 6.68 6.15
N VAL A 60 4.83 6.82 5.06
CA VAL A 60 4.45 6.25 3.76
C VAL A 60 5.21 4.95 3.55
N VAL A 61 4.48 3.89 3.21
CA VAL A 61 5.03 2.59 2.83
C VAL A 61 5.03 2.50 1.31
N SER A 62 6.20 2.34 0.71
CA SER A 62 6.39 2.35 -0.74
C SER A 62 6.99 1.05 -1.23
N GLY A 63 6.49 0.57 -2.38
CA GLY A 63 7.07 -0.56 -3.08
C GLY A 63 8.20 -0.20 -4.05
N THR A 64 8.59 1.07 -4.11
CA THR A 64 9.64 1.65 -4.97
C THR A 64 9.40 1.50 -6.48
N ALA A 65 8.20 1.08 -6.88
CA ALA A 65 7.84 0.93 -8.28
C ALA A 65 7.73 2.31 -8.98
N ARG A 66 7.89 2.34 -10.31
CA ARG A 66 7.59 3.55 -11.08
C ARG A 66 6.11 3.93 -10.97
N GLY A 67 5.77 5.21 -11.09
CA GLY A 67 4.40 5.68 -11.02
C GLY A 67 3.98 6.03 -9.59
N VAL A 68 2.87 5.46 -9.12
CA VAL A 68 2.21 5.87 -7.87
C VAL A 68 3.12 5.72 -6.65
N ASP A 69 3.88 4.64 -6.54
CA ASP A 69 4.82 4.45 -5.42
C ASP A 69 5.82 5.62 -5.35
N GLN A 70 6.49 5.96 -6.46
CA GLN A 70 7.38 7.13 -6.53
C GLN A 70 6.68 8.46 -6.24
N LEU A 71 5.46 8.66 -6.74
CA LEU A 71 4.69 9.86 -6.45
C LEU A 71 4.29 9.95 -4.97
N GLY A 72 4.07 8.80 -4.31
CA GLY A 72 3.85 8.71 -2.88
C GLY A 72 5.10 9.03 -2.07
N GLU A 73 6.27 8.58 -2.52
CA GLU A 73 7.55 8.96 -1.92
C GLU A 73 7.81 10.47 -2.05
N ASP A 74 7.56 11.04 -3.23
CA ASP A 74 7.66 12.48 -3.47
C ASP A 74 6.70 13.25 -2.55
N TRP A 75 5.44 12.82 -2.46
CA TRP A 75 4.45 13.44 -1.57
C TRP A 75 4.91 13.40 -0.12
N ALA A 76 5.48 12.29 0.35
CA ALA A 76 5.99 12.16 1.71
C ALA A 76 7.16 13.12 1.97
N ASP A 77 8.12 13.21 1.04
CA ASP A 77 9.26 14.13 1.13
C ASP A 77 8.80 15.60 1.20
N GLU A 78 7.83 15.97 0.35
CA GLU A 78 7.23 17.31 0.32
C GLU A 78 6.52 17.69 1.64
N HIS A 79 6.04 16.70 2.41
CA HIS A 79 5.34 16.89 3.69
C HIS A 79 6.21 16.58 4.92
N GLY A 80 7.47 16.20 4.74
CA GLY A 80 8.37 15.82 5.83
C GLY A 80 7.96 14.53 6.54
N ILE A 81 7.26 13.64 5.84
CA ILE A 81 6.80 12.33 6.33
C ILE A 81 7.85 11.27 5.96
N PRO A 82 8.24 10.38 6.90
CA PRO A 82 9.19 9.30 6.61
C PRO A 82 8.62 8.29 5.59
N VAL A 83 9.53 7.64 4.86
CA VAL A 83 9.21 6.62 3.86
C VAL A 83 9.94 5.33 4.19
N GLU A 84 9.18 4.26 4.40
CA GLU A 84 9.70 2.89 4.45
C GLU A 84 9.57 2.23 3.07
N ARG A 85 10.65 1.60 2.59
CA ARG A 85 10.77 1.12 1.20
C ARG A 85 10.91 -0.39 1.13
N PHE A 86 10.03 -1.02 0.35
CA PHE A 86 9.99 -2.45 0.09
C PHE A 86 10.26 -2.75 -1.39
N PRO A 87 11.53 -2.75 -1.84
CA PRO A 87 11.87 -3.11 -3.22
C PRO A 87 11.63 -4.61 -3.46
N ALA A 88 10.98 -4.95 -4.57
CA ALA A 88 10.75 -6.35 -4.93
C ALA A 88 12.04 -7.06 -5.38
N ASP A 89 12.32 -8.23 -4.80
CA ASP A 89 13.48 -9.07 -5.16
C ASP A 89 13.20 -9.94 -6.40
N TRP A 90 13.30 -9.30 -7.57
CA TRP A 90 13.10 -9.95 -8.86
C TRP A 90 14.16 -11.01 -9.18
N ASP A 91 15.38 -10.86 -8.66
CA ASP A 91 16.49 -11.78 -8.92
C ASP A 91 16.25 -13.13 -8.25
N THR A 92 15.71 -13.13 -7.03
CA THR A 92 15.41 -14.35 -6.28
C THR A 92 14.06 -14.96 -6.67
N HIS A 93 13.00 -14.13 -6.76
CA HIS A 93 11.63 -14.63 -6.85
C HIS A 93 10.97 -14.49 -8.23
N GLY A 94 11.65 -13.83 -9.19
CA GLY A 94 11.12 -13.62 -10.53
C GLY A 94 9.73 -12.99 -10.49
N ARG A 95 8.76 -13.59 -11.19
CA ARG A 95 7.40 -13.04 -11.29
C ARG A 95 6.65 -12.97 -9.95
N SER A 96 7.02 -13.78 -8.98
CA SER A 96 6.40 -13.78 -7.65
C SER A 96 6.95 -12.70 -6.73
N ALA A 97 8.03 -12.00 -7.12
CA ALA A 97 8.62 -10.94 -6.31
C ALA A 97 7.63 -9.81 -6.01
N GLY A 98 6.79 -9.44 -6.99
CA GLY A 98 5.77 -8.40 -6.83
C GLY A 98 4.74 -8.75 -5.75
N PRO A 99 4.03 -9.89 -5.86
CA PRO A 99 3.08 -10.36 -4.86
C PRO A 99 3.69 -10.58 -3.47
N ILE A 100 4.88 -11.18 -3.37
CA ILE A 100 5.57 -11.37 -2.07
C ILE A 100 5.79 -10.02 -1.39
N ARG A 101 6.32 -9.05 -2.14
CA ARG A 101 6.52 -7.68 -1.65
C ARG A 101 5.21 -6.99 -1.28
N ASN A 102 4.11 -7.25 -2.00
CA ASN A 102 2.79 -6.70 -1.66
C ASN A 102 2.28 -7.23 -0.32
N GLU A 103 2.49 -8.53 -0.05
CA GLU A 103 2.19 -9.17 1.23
C GLU A 103 3.03 -8.56 2.35
N GLU A 104 4.35 -8.45 2.17
CA GLU A 104 5.27 -7.83 3.14
C GLU A 104 4.86 -6.39 3.52
N MET A 105 4.49 -5.56 2.53
CA MET A 105 4.00 -4.20 2.79
C MET A 105 2.68 -4.20 3.58
N ALA A 106 1.76 -5.11 3.26
CA ALA A 106 0.46 -5.22 3.92
C ALA A 106 0.53 -5.85 5.32
N GLU A 107 1.53 -6.68 5.59
CA GLU A 107 1.83 -7.15 6.95
C GLU A 107 2.44 -6.05 7.83
N TYR A 108 3.18 -5.12 7.22
CA TYR A 108 3.84 -4.03 7.92
C TYR A 108 2.92 -2.83 8.21
N ALA A 109 2.10 -2.43 7.24
CA ALA A 109 1.34 -1.18 7.29
C ALA A 109 -0.01 -1.30 8.02
N ASP A 110 -0.62 -0.15 8.32
CA ASP A 110 -1.96 -0.05 8.93
C ASP A 110 -3.09 0.16 7.92
N ALA A 111 -2.79 0.76 6.77
CA ALA A 111 -3.77 1.11 5.75
C ALA A 111 -3.16 1.20 4.33
N LEU A 112 -4.02 1.21 3.32
CA LEU A 112 -3.67 1.27 1.91
C LEU A 112 -4.47 2.36 1.19
N VAL A 113 -3.76 3.23 0.48
CA VAL A 113 -4.28 4.12 -0.55
C VAL A 113 -3.83 3.58 -1.91
N ALA A 114 -4.79 3.11 -2.72
CA ALA A 114 -4.54 2.44 -3.98
C ALA A 114 -5.11 3.20 -5.18
N ILE A 115 -4.23 3.75 -6.03
CA ILE A 115 -4.63 4.44 -7.27
C ILE A 115 -4.62 3.43 -8.42
N HIS A 116 -5.82 3.11 -8.91
CA HIS A 116 -6.06 1.97 -9.79
C HIS A 116 -6.52 2.43 -11.17
N VAL A 117 -5.56 2.54 -12.10
CA VAL A 117 -5.85 2.60 -13.55
C VAL A 117 -6.34 1.24 -14.04
N ASN A 118 -7.42 1.22 -14.83
CA ASN A 118 -8.02 -0.01 -15.39
C ASN A 118 -6.98 -1.01 -15.92
N ASP A 119 -7.27 -2.31 -15.76
CA ASP A 119 -6.43 -3.45 -16.18
C ASP A 119 -5.05 -3.60 -15.50
N SER A 120 -4.75 -2.79 -14.48
CA SER A 120 -3.51 -2.96 -13.69
C SER A 120 -3.58 -4.15 -12.75
N ARG A 121 -3.15 -5.31 -13.24
CA ARG A 121 -3.08 -6.56 -12.46
C ARG A 121 -2.29 -6.42 -11.16
N GLY A 122 -1.17 -5.70 -11.18
CA GLY A 122 -0.32 -5.51 -10.00
C GLY A 122 -0.99 -4.66 -8.92
N THR A 123 -1.76 -3.64 -9.33
CA THR A 123 -2.54 -2.83 -8.37
C THR A 123 -3.75 -3.59 -7.85
N ALA A 124 -4.41 -4.39 -8.70
CA ALA A 124 -5.51 -5.24 -8.29
C ALA A 124 -5.06 -6.26 -7.22
N ASP A 125 -3.92 -6.91 -7.44
CA ASP A 125 -3.28 -7.81 -6.48
C ASP A 125 -3.04 -7.10 -5.13
N MET A 126 -2.40 -5.92 -5.13
CA MET A 126 -2.17 -5.13 -3.91
C MET A 126 -3.48 -4.77 -3.17
N ILE A 127 -4.55 -4.42 -3.90
CA ILE A 127 -5.85 -4.11 -3.31
C ILE A 127 -6.47 -5.34 -2.64
N ASP A 128 -6.37 -6.50 -3.30
CA ASP A 128 -6.94 -7.73 -2.78
C ASP A 128 -6.16 -8.20 -1.54
N THR A 129 -4.83 -8.18 -1.58
CA THR A 129 -3.96 -8.42 -0.42
C THR A 129 -4.26 -7.46 0.73
N GLY A 130 -4.38 -6.15 0.45
CA GLY A 130 -4.70 -5.15 1.47
C GLY A 130 -6.07 -5.40 2.10
N ARG A 131 -7.08 -5.81 1.33
CA ARG A 131 -8.41 -6.14 1.88
C ARG A 131 -8.40 -7.36 2.78
N GLU A 132 -7.53 -8.32 2.49
CA GLU A 132 -7.38 -9.55 3.27
C GLU A 132 -6.65 -9.28 4.59
N LEU A 133 -5.55 -8.53 4.57
CA LEU A 133 -4.68 -8.35 5.73
C LEU A 133 -5.02 -7.12 6.57
N LEU A 134 -5.37 -5.99 5.94
CA LEU A 134 -5.67 -4.71 6.62
C LEU A 134 -7.17 -4.57 6.94
N GLY A 135 -8.01 -5.27 6.19
CA GLY A 135 -9.47 -5.14 6.24
C GLY A 135 -10.00 -4.06 5.30
N ARG A 136 -11.27 -4.19 4.89
CA ARG A 136 -11.87 -3.33 3.84
C ARG A 136 -11.92 -1.85 4.22
N ASP A 137 -12.12 -1.53 5.49
CA ASP A 137 -12.19 -0.16 5.99
C ASP A 137 -10.82 0.54 6.03
N ARG A 138 -9.74 -0.22 5.84
CA ARG A 138 -8.35 0.26 5.77
C ARG A 138 -7.84 0.34 4.33
N VAL A 139 -8.70 0.15 3.33
CA VAL A 139 -8.33 0.22 1.91
C VAL A 139 -9.13 1.29 1.20
N HIS A 140 -8.48 2.42 0.89
CA HIS A 140 -9.03 3.48 0.06
C HIS A 140 -8.59 3.27 -1.39
N ARG A 141 -9.53 2.94 -2.28
CA ARG A 141 -9.26 2.72 -3.71
C ARG A 141 -9.77 3.90 -4.54
N VAL A 142 -8.88 4.50 -5.32
CA VAL A 142 -9.22 5.55 -6.30
C VAL A 142 -9.13 4.99 -7.73
N PRO A 143 -10.26 4.75 -8.42
CA PRO A 143 -10.23 4.31 -9.81
C PRO A 143 -9.83 5.46 -10.74
N VAL A 144 -8.99 5.16 -11.74
CA VAL A 144 -8.59 6.11 -12.79
C VAL A 144 -8.93 5.53 -14.15
N THR A 145 -9.69 6.29 -14.93
CA THR A 145 -9.99 5.92 -16.31
C THR A 145 -8.94 6.54 -17.22
N ALA A 146 -8.17 5.70 -17.92
CA ALA A 146 -7.37 6.19 -19.04
C ALA A 146 -8.33 6.76 -20.10
N SER A 147 -8.11 7.99 -20.53
CA SER A 147 -8.82 8.51 -21.71
C SER A 147 -8.28 7.79 -22.95
N GLU A 148 -9.19 7.32 -23.81
CA GLU A 148 -8.88 6.69 -25.10
C GLU A 148 -8.23 7.65 -26.10
#